data_AF-A0A917T267-F1
#
_entry.id   AF-A0A917T267-F1
#
_cell.length_a   1.000
_cell.length_b   1.000
_cell.length_c   1.000
_cell.angle_alpha   90.00
_cell.angle_beta   90.00
_cell.angle_gamma   90.00
#
_symmetry.space_group_name_H-M   'P 1'
#
loop_
_entity.id
_entity.type
_entity.pdbx_description
1 polymer ?
#
loop_
_entity_poly.entity_id
_entity_poly.type
_entity_poly.pdbx_seq_one_letter_code
_entity_poly.pdbx_strand_id
1 'polypeptide(L)'
;MPDAIRYDFDMMPVVSREELDEFLSRGVFDPRLDEKVALFRDPRAAAALRAADPDLREVFQQAGFSLGVSRMDLPEGTYARDHAAARREVIRRLHDLIPTRRAEIRTAAGSAFSLADFLDQTEAARPFAARERCKILDWPAWAGSAQPKLASQG
;
A
#
# COMPACT_ATOMS: atom_id res chain seq x y z
N MET A 1 -7.47 -1.88 27.17
CA MET A 1 -7.47 -0.93 26.05
C MET A 1 -7.33 -1.76 24.79
N PRO A 2 -8.20 -1.64 23.77
CA PRO A 2 -7.89 -2.26 22.48
C PRO A 2 -6.58 -1.66 21.97
N ASP A 3 -5.68 -2.49 21.44
CA ASP A 3 -4.43 -2.03 20.85
C ASP A 3 -4.71 -1.08 19.67
N ALA A 4 -3.95 0.02 19.59
CA ALA A 4 -4.06 0.98 18.51
C ALA A 4 -3.90 0.32 17.12
N ILE A 5 -4.54 0.91 16.10
CA ILE A 5 -4.38 0.47 14.71
C ILE A 5 -2.96 0.80 14.24
N ARG A 6 -2.33 -0.15 13.57
CA ARG A 6 -0.97 -0.02 13.06
C ARG A 6 -1.01 0.23 11.56
N TYR A 7 -0.31 1.27 11.11
CA TYR A 7 -0.33 1.74 9.73
C TYR A 7 0.94 1.38 8.95
N ASP A 8 1.77 0.51 9.52
CA ASP A 8 2.84 -0.22 8.84
C ASP A 8 2.35 -0.78 7.48
N PHE A 9 3.08 -0.49 6.40
CA PHE A 9 2.74 -0.94 5.04
C PHE A 9 3.98 -1.34 4.24
N ASP A 10 3.77 -2.21 3.26
CA ASP A 10 4.81 -2.72 2.38
C ASP A 10 4.50 -2.41 0.92
N MET A 11 5.55 -2.26 0.12
CA MET A 11 5.45 -2.03 -1.31
C MET A 11 5.49 -3.38 -2.03
N MET A 12 4.35 -3.82 -2.54
CA MET A 12 4.24 -5.05 -3.30
C MET A 12 4.29 -4.77 -4.79
N PRO A 13 5.05 -5.55 -5.57
CA PRO A 13 5.01 -5.47 -7.03
C PRO A 13 3.62 -5.83 -7.54
N VAL A 14 3.15 -5.12 -8.55
CA VAL A 14 1.98 -5.52 -9.35
C VAL A 14 2.50 -6.40 -10.47
N VAL A 15 2.05 -7.66 -10.48
CA VAL A 15 2.31 -8.60 -11.57
C VAL A 15 1.03 -8.82 -12.37
N SER A 16 1.16 -8.82 -13.69
CA SER A 16 0.17 -9.42 -14.57
C SER A 16 0.10 -10.94 -14.35
N ARG A 17 -0.96 -11.57 -14.86
CA ARG A 17 -1.11 -13.02 -14.72
C ARG A 17 -0.02 -13.76 -15.49
N GLU A 18 0.36 -13.22 -16.65
CA GLU A 18 1.40 -13.73 -17.51
C GLU A 18 2.78 -13.67 -16.83
N GLU A 19 3.09 -12.55 -16.17
CA GLU A 19 4.34 -12.40 -15.39
C GLU A 19 4.37 -13.34 -14.18
N LEU A 20 3.23 -13.56 -13.54
CA LEU A 20 3.11 -14.53 -12.46
C LEU A 20 3.34 -15.96 -12.95
N ASP A 21 2.74 -16.33 -14.09
CA ASP A 21 2.91 -17.67 -14.67
C ASP A 21 4.37 -17.87 -15.14
N GLU A 22 5.03 -16.83 -15.65
CA GLU A 22 6.47 -16.83 -15.95
C GLU A 22 7.31 -17.00 -14.68
N PHE A 23 6.98 -16.28 -13.60
CA PHE A 23 7.64 -16.45 -12.31
C PHE A 23 7.49 -17.86 -11.77
N LEU A 24 6.27 -18.40 -11.74
CA LEU A 24 5.98 -19.74 -11.21
C LEU A 24 6.67 -20.83 -12.03
N SER A 25 6.81 -20.63 -13.35
CA SER A 25 7.47 -21.59 -14.24
C SER A 25 9.00 -21.52 -14.19
N ARG A 26 9.59 -20.33 -13.99
CA ARG A 26 11.05 -20.13 -14.03
C ARG A 26 11.72 -19.98 -12.66
N GLY A 27 10.94 -19.71 -11.61
CA GLY A 27 11.42 -19.47 -10.25
C GLY A 27 12.22 -18.17 -10.06
N VAL A 28 12.31 -17.32 -11.09
CA VAL A 28 13.03 -16.05 -11.06
C VAL A 28 12.02 -14.92 -11.00
N PHE A 29 11.87 -14.30 -9.83
CA PHE A 29 11.10 -13.06 -9.70
C PHE A 29 12.03 -11.91 -10.08
N ASP A 30 11.72 -11.15 -11.13
CA ASP A 30 12.39 -9.86 -11.35
C ASP A 30 11.63 -8.79 -10.54
N PRO A 31 12.20 -8.31 -9.41
CA PRO A 31 11.55 -7.29 -8.57
C PRO A 31 11.52 -5.89 -9.21
N ARG A 32 11.97 -5.74 -10.47
CA ARG A 32 11.92 -4.50 -11.26
C ARG A 32 10.59 -4.23 -11.94
N LEU A 33 9.51 -4.86 -11.51
CA LEU A 33 8.17 -4.44 -11.92
C LEU A 33 8.00 -2.98 -11.51
N ASP A 34 7.86 -2.11 -12.51
CA ASP A 34 7.86 -0.66 -12.34
C ASP A 34 6.67 -0.19 -11.50
N GLU A 35 5.60 -0.98 -11.47
CA GLU A 35 4.40 -0.69 -10.70
C GLU A 35 4.39 -1.44 -9.36
N LYS A 36 4.29 -0.67 -8.27
CA LYS A 36 4.18 -1.18 -6.90
C LYS A 36 2.99 -0.56 -6.20
N VAL A 37 2.27 -1.37 -5.42
CA VAL A 37 1.16 -0.95 -4.58
C VAL A 37 1.54 -1.03 -3.10
N ALA A 38 1.05 -0.08 -2.32
CA ALA A 38 1.18 -0.10 -0.88
C ALA A 38 0.06 -0.96 -0.26
N LEU A 39 0.45 -1.94 0.57
CA LEU A 39 -0.48 -2.79 1.33
C LEU A 39 -0.19 -2.67 2.84
N PHE A 40 -1.21 -2.38 3.64
CA PHE A 40 -1.07 -2.38 5.10
C PHE A 40 -0.76 -3.77 5.64
N ARG A 41 0.08 -3.87 6.67
CA ARG A 41 0.33 -5.13 7.40
C ARG A 41 -0.79 -5.45 8.39
N ASP A 42 -1.37 -4.43 9.04
CA ASP A 42 -2.49 -4.63 9.95
C ASP A 42 -3.82 -4.71 9.17
N PRO A 43 -4.54 -5.85 9.22
CA PRO A 43 -5.84 -5.97 8.55
C PRO A 43 -6.86 -4.94 9.05
N ARG A 44 -6.71 -4.45 10.29
CA ARG A 44 -7.58 -3.41 10.86
C ARG A 44 -7.39 -2.08 10.15
N ALA A 45 -6.17 -1.73 9.73
CA ALA A 45 -5.91 -0.52 8.95
C ALA A 45 -6.56 -0.58 7.57
N ALA A 46 -6.42 -1.72 6.87
CA ALA A 46 -7.06 -1.94 5.57
C ALA A 46 -8.60 -1.94 5.68
N ALA A 47 -9.16 -2.54 6.73
CA ALA A 47 -10.59 -2.51 7.01
C ALA A 47 -11.09 -1.09 7.35
N ALA A 48 -10.33 -0.36 8.16
CA ALA A 48 -10.63 1.02 8.52
C ALA A 48 -10.62 1.93 7.29
N LEU A 49 -9.62 1.82 6.40
CA LEU A 49 -9.58 2.58 5.15
C LEU A 49 -10.74 2.20 4.21
N ARG A 50 -11.08 0.91 4.13
CA ARG A 50 -12.21 0.43 3.30
C ARG A 50 -13.54 1.04 3.75
N ALA A 51 -13.73 1.20 5.06
CA ALA A 51 -14.92 1.77 5.69
C ALA A 51 -14.85 3.31 5.87
N ALA A 52 -13.73 3.92 5.52
CA ALA A 52 -13.56 5.37 5.61
C ALA A 52 -14.42 6.10 4.57
N ASP A 53 -14.43 7.43 4.70
CA ASP A 53 -15.04 8.32 3.72
C ASP A 53 -14.58 7.97 2.28
N PRO A 54 -15.50 7.89 1.30
CA PRO A 54 -15.17 7.50 -0.07
C PRO A 54 -14.06 8.35 -0.70
N ASP A 55 -14.03 9.65 -0.41
CA ASP A 55 -13.05 10.58 -0.99
C ASP A 55 -11.68 10.35 -0.35
N LEU A 56 -11.64 10.07 0.96
CA LEU A 56 -10.39 9.66 1.63
C LEU A 56 -9.87 8.34 1.04
N ARG A 57 -10.76 7.37 0.82
CA ARG A 57 -10.39 6.09 0.23
C ARG A 57 -9.87 6.26 -1.20
N GLU A 58 -10.50 7.10 -2.01
CA GLU A 58 -10.06 7.42 -3.37
C GLU A 58 -8.68 8.09 -3.36
N VAL A 59 -8.42 9.02 -2.43
CA VAL A 59 -7.10 9.65 -2.26
C VAL A 59 -6.01 8.63 -2.00
N PHE A 60 -6.25 7.68 -1.10
CA PHE A 60 -5.29 6.60 -0.83
C PHE A 60 -5.08 5.71 -2.06
N GLN A 61 -6.14 5.36 -2.78
CA GLN A 61 -6.05 4.55 -4.00
C GLN A 61 -5.28 5.27 -5.12
N GLN A 62 -5.55 6.56 -5.34
CA GLN A 62 -4.82 7.39 -6.30
C GLN A 62 -3.35 7.57 -5.95
N ALA A 63 -3.01 7.59 -4.65
CA ALA A 63 -1.62 7.63 -4.21
C ALA A 63 -0.88 6.30 -4.41
N GLY A 64 -1.61 5.19 -4.58
CA GLY A 64 -1.04 3.85 -4.81
C GLY A 64 -1.27 2.85 -3.67
N PHE A 65 -2.17 3.14 -2.71
CA PHE A 65 -2.58 2.16 -1.72
C PHE A 65 -3.67 1.25 -2.26
N SER A 66 -3.59 -0.03 -1.87
CA SER A 66 -4.71 -0.94 -2.02
C SER A 66 -5.34 -1.29 -0.68
N LEU A 67 -6.58 -1.78 -0.74
CA LEU A 67 -7.36 -2.28 0.39
C LEU A 67 -6.98 -3.72 0.79
N GLY A 68 -6.00 -4.32 0.11
CA GLY A 68 -5.42 -5.61 0.51
C GLY A 68 -4.55 -5.50 1.77
N VAL A 69 -4.03 -6.64 2.21
CA VAL A 69 -3.18 -6.75 3.40
C VAL A 69 -1.87 -7.43 3.00
N SER A 70 -0.74 -6.83 3.40
CA SER A 70 0.58 -7.43 3.27
C SER A 70 0.74 -8.55 4.28
N ARG A 71 1.42 -9.62 3.87
CA ARG A 71 1.82 -10.72 4.76
C ARG A 71 3.32 -10.75 5.03
N MET A 72 4.04 -9.65 4.75
CA MET A 72 5.44 -9.57 5.11
C MET A 72 5.58 -9.58 6.63
N ASP A 73 6.46 -10.45 7.11
CA ASP A 73 6.80 -10.56 8.52
C ASP A 73 8.02 -9.66 8.81
N LEU A 74 7.73 -8.37 9.00
CA LEU A 74 8.72 -7.36 9.37
C LEU A 74 8.40 -6.80 10.75
N PRO A 75 9.43 -6.43 11.55
CA PRO A 75 9.22 -5.78 12.83
C PRO A 75 8.32 -4.54 12.73
N GLU A 76 7.61 -4.25 13.81
CA GLU A 76 6.81 -3.03 13.98
C GLU A 76 7.59 -1.76 13.67
N GLY A 77 6.94 -0.79 13.02
CA GLY A 77 7.54 0.51 12.78
C GLY A 77 8.75 0.43 11.86
N THR A 78 8.85 -0.63 11.05
CA THR A 78 9.90 -0.79 10.06
C THR A 78 9.37 -0.97 8.66
N TYR A 79 10.19 -0.80 7.63
CA TYR A 79 9.85 -1.17 6.26
C TYR A 79 11.07 -1.80 5.58
N ALA A 80 10.88 -2.69 4.61
CA ALA A 80 12.01 -3.28 3.90
C ALA A 80 12.85 -2.19 3.23
N ARG A 81 14.18 -2.22 3.41
CA ARG A 81 15.08 -1.19 2.86
C ARG A 81 14.86 -0.95 1.36
N ASP A 82 14.63 -2.00 0.59
CA ASP A 82 14.43 -1.94 -0.87
C ASP A 82 13.10 -1.28 -1.27
N HIS A 83 12.17 -1.13 -0.32
CA HIS A 83 10.93 -0.39 -0.53
C HIS A 83 11.11 1.13 -0.40
N ALA A 84 12.26 1.63 0.07
CA ALA A 84 12.44 3.04 0.41
C ALA A 84 12.05 4.01 -0.71
N ALA A 85 12.46 3.72 -1.96
CA ALA A 85 12.17 4.59 -3.10
C ALA A 85 10.66 4.62 -3.42
N ALA A 86 10.04 3.46 -3.57
CA ALA A 86 8.61 3.35 -3.89
C ALA A 86 7.72 3.88 -2.75
N ARG A 87 8.12 3.63 -1.49
CA ARG A 87 7.46 4.16 -0.30
C ARG A 87 7.46 5.69 -0.29
N ARG A 88 8.62 6.32 -0.57
CA ARG A 88 8.72 7.79 -0.66
C ARG A 88 7.79 8.35 -1.73
N GLU A 89 7.71 7.69 -2.87
CA GLU A 89 6.88 8.17 -3.98
C GLU A 89 5.38 8.08 -3.67
N VAL A 90 4.91 6.98 -3.07
CA VAL A 90 3.51 6.85 -2.62
C VAL A 90 3.15 7.90 -1.55
N ILE A 91 4.05 8.13 -0.58
CA ILE A 91 3.85 9.15 0.46
C ILE A 91 3.82 10.56 -0.15
N ARG A 92 4.72 10.85 -1.10
CA ARG A 92 4.74 12.13 -1.83
C ARG A 92 3.41 12.39 -2.54
N ARG A 93 2.89 11.40 -3.27
CA ARG A 93 1.56 11.49 -3.92
C ARG A 93 0.44 11.72 -2.92
N LEU A 94 0.44 11.05 -1.77
CA LEU A 94 -0.52 11.33 -0.70
C LEU A 94 -0.45 12.79 -0.24
N HIS A 95 0.74 13.32 0.01
CA HIS A 95 0.93 14.71 0.41
C HIS A 95 0.46 15.71 -0.65
N ASP A 96 0.55 15.38 -1.94
CA ASP A 96 0.05 16.22 -3.02
C ASP A 96 -1.50 16.15 -3.14
N LEU A 97 -2.09 14.97 -2.91
CA LEU A 97 -3.53 14.74 -3.07
C LEU A 97 -4.36 15.23 -1.87
N ILE A 98 -3.88 15.06 -0.64
CA ILE A 98 -4.65 15.43 0.56
C ILE A 98 -5.08 16.92 0.56
N PRO A 99 -4.20 17.90 0.26
CA PRO A 99 -4.59 19.32 0.26
C PRO A 99 -5.63 19.64 -0.83
N THR A 100 -5.52 19.03 -2.00
CA THR A 100 -6.40 19.30 -3.14
C THR A 100 -7.81 18.75 -2.93
N ARG A 101 -7.93 17.69 -2.15
CA ARG A 101 -9.19 16.99 -1.84
C ARG A 101 -9.71 17.30 -0.43
N ARG A 102 -9.07 18.19 0.32
CA ARG A 102 -9.36 18.42 1.75
C ARG A 102 -10.81 18.85 2.03
N ALA A 103 -11.43 19.58 1.11
CA ALA A 103 -12.83 20.01 1.24
C ALA A 103 -13.83 18.85 1.04
N GLU A 104 -13.41 17.80 0.33
CA GLU A 104 -14.19 16.60 0.02
C GLU A 104 -14.02 15.56 1.14
N ILE A 105 -12.79 15.40 1.65
CA ILE A 105 -12.48 14.48 2.75
C ILE A 105 -13.23 14.90 4.03
N ARG A 106 -14.27 14.15 4.36
CA ARG A 106 -14.91 14.24 5.68
C ARG A 106 -14.23 13.28 6.62
N THR A 107 -13.36 13.80 7.49
CA THR A 107 -12.93 13.03 8.66
C THR A 107 -14.10 12.95 9.64
N ALA A 108 -14.93 11.92 9.51
CA ALA A 108 -16.04 11.71 10.40
C ALA A 108 -15.53 11.54 11.84
N ALA A 109 -16.13 12.25 12.80
CA ALA A 109 -15.96 11.92 14.20
C ALA A 109 -16.37 10.46 14.42
N GLY A 110 -15.42 9.59 14.74
CA GLY A 110 -15.64 8.15 14.90
C GLY A 110 -15.20 7.26 13.72
N SER A 111 -14.51 7.78 12.70
CA SER A 111 -13.83 6.90 11.74
C SER A 111 -12.74 6.10 12.46
N ALA A 112 -12.72 4.78 12.24
CA ALA A 112 -11.64 3.94 12.76
C ALA A 112 -10.28 4.29 12.12
N PHE A 113 -10.29 4.81 10.90
CA PHE A 113 -9.08 5.26 10.21
C PHE A 113 -8.69 6.67 10.70
N SER A 114 -7.45 6.82 11.13
CA SER A 114 -6.88 8.07 11.62
C SER A 114 -5.77 8.52 10.68
N LEU A 115 -6.02 9.59 9.92
CA LEU A 115 -5.02 10.15 9.01
C LEU A 115 -3.81 10.70 9.78
N ALA A 116 -4.03 11.27 10.96
CA ALA A 116 -2.96 11.78 11.82
C ALA A 116 -2.04 10.64 12.28
N ASP A 117 -2.61 9.57 12.86
CA ASP A 117 -1.80 8.43 13.32
C ASP A 117 -1.10 7.72 12.15
N PHE A 118 -1.73 7.67 10.97
CA PHE A 118 -1.10 7.15 9.76
C PHE A 118 0.16 7.96 9.40
N LEU A 119 0.08 9.30 9.40
CA LEU A 119 1.20 10.17 9.07
C LEU A 119 2.31 10.06 10.12
N ASP A 120 1.97 10.08 11.40
CA ASP A 120 2.93 9.96 12.50
C ASP A 120 3.70 8.63 12.47
N GLN A 121 2.99 7.51 12.30
CA GLN A 121 3.63 6.19 12.16
C GLN A 121 4.45 6.10 10.88
N THR A 122 4.00 6.73 9.80
CA THR A 122 4.70 6.77 8.52
C THR A 122 6.03 7.52 8.63
N GLU A 123 6.06 8.62 9.38
CA GLU A 123 7.26 9.41 9.64
C GLU A 123 8.22 8.69 10.60
N ALA A 124 7.69 8.03 11.63
CA ALA A 124 8.49 7.31 12.61
C ALA A 124 9.12 6.01 12.08
N ALA A 125 8.58 5.44 11.00
CA ALA A 125 9.01 4.15 10.46
C ALA A 125 10.46 4.15 9.97
N ARG A 126 11.20 3.06 10.24
CA ARG A 126 12.63 2.93 9.91
C ARG A 126 12.94 1.82 8.92
N PRO A 127 13.97 1.94 8.08
CA PRO A 127 14.34 0.87 7.17
C PRO A 127 14.88 -0.34 7.95
N PHE A 128 14.38 -1.53 7.64
CA PHE A 128 14.87 -2.80 8.14
C PHE A 128 15.64 -3.53 7.03
N ALA A 129 16.88 -3.91 7.33
CA ALA A 129 17.71 -4.72 6.46
C ALA A 129 17.51 -6.21 6.78
N ALA A 130 16.39 -6.78 6.33
CA ALA A 130 16.23 -8.23 6.38
C ALA A 130 17.18 -8.88 5.36
N ARG A 131 18.00 -9.85 5.80
CA ARG A 131 18.62 -10.82 4.88
C ARG A 131 17.52 -11.75 4.36
N GLU A 132 17.00 -11.44 3.19
CA GLU A 132 16.20 -12.28 2.28
C GLU A 132 15.11 -13.20 2.89
N ARG A 133 13.85 -12.87 2.58
CA ARG A 133 12.87 -13.69 1.83
C ARG A 133 11.47 -13.13 2.07
N CYS A 134 11.03 -12.19 1.23
CA CYS A 134 9.61 -11.90 1.11
C CYS A 134 8.93 -13.12 0.49
N LYS A 135 8.32 -13.97 1.32
CA LYS A 135 7.38 -14.97 0.82
C LYS A 135 6.11 -14.19 0.42
N ILE A 136 5.99 -13.86 -0.86
CA ILE A 136 4.71 -13.41 -1.43
C ILE A 136 3.77 -14.62 -1.33
N LEU A 137 2.93 -14.67 -0.29
CA LEU A 137 1.97 -15.75 -0.10
C LEU A 137 0.54 -15.19 -0.15
N ASP A 138 -0.23 -15.70 -1.12
CA ASP A 138 -1.61 -15.38 -1.48
C ASP A 138 -1.87 -13.93 -1.92
N TRP A 139 -1.66 -13.73 -3.22
CA TRP A 139 -2.10 -12.56 -3.98
C TRP A 139 -3.64 -12.45 -3.97
N PRO A 140 -4.24 -11.29 -3.63
CA PRO A 140 -5.69 -11.15 -3.50
C PRO A 140 -6.42 -11.02 -4.86
N ALA A 141 -7.64 -11.54 -4.93
CA ALA A 141 -8.45 -11.66 -6.16
C ALA A 141 -8.79 -10.34 -6.91
N TRP A 142 -8.56 -9.16 -6.32
CA TRP A 142 -8.84 -7.86 -6.96
C TRP A 142 -7.72 -7.37 -7.88
N ALA A 143 -6.58 -8.06 -7.94
CA ALA A 143 -5.49 -7.70 -8.85
C ALA A 143 -5.83 -7.90 -10.34
N GLY A 144 -6.97 -8.51 -10.67
CA GLY A 144 -7.52 -8.51 -12.02
C GLY A 144 -8.34 -7.25 -12.36
N SER A 145 -8.45 -6.26 -11.47
CA SER A 145 -9.39 -5.13 -11.64
C SER A 145 -8.75 -3.79 -11.94
N ALA A 146 -7.43 -3.63 -11.77
CA ALA A 146 -6.73 -2.42 -12.16
C ALA A 146 -6.27 -2.56 -13.62
N GLN A 147 -7.18 -2.34 -14.57
CA GLN A 147 -6.75 -2.06 -15.93
C GLN A 147 -6.12 -0.66 -15.94
N PRO A 148 -4.83 -0.51 -16.30
CA PRO A 148 -4.34 0.81 -16.67
C PRO A 148 -5.18 1.28 -17.85
N LYS A 149 -5.83 2.44 -17.72
CA LYS A 149 -6.35 3.16 -18.89
C LYS A 149 -5.13 3.44 -19.76
N LEU A 150 -4.96 2.62 -20.80
CA LEU A 150 -4.09 2.92 -21.92
C LEU A 150 -4.47 4.33 -22.40
N ALA A 151 -3.57 5.29 -22.18
CA ALA A 151 -3.65 6.57 -22.84
C ALA A 151 -3.58 6.28 -24.34
N SER A 152 -4.71 6.41 -25.01
CA SER A 152 -4.82 6.42 -26.46
C SER A 152 -3.96 7.55 -26.99
N GLN A 153 -2.80 7.21 -27.56
CA GLN A 153 -2.10 8.11 -28.46
C GLN A 153 -2.86 8.12 -29.79
N GLY A 154 -3.17 9.33 -30.25
CA GLY A 154 -3.81 9.58 -31.55
C GLY A 154 -2.86 9.43 -32.73
#